data_AF-A0A6I7W6E2-F1
#
_entry.id   AF-A0A6I7W6E2-F1
#
_cell.length_a   1.000
_cell.length_b   1.000
_cell.length_c   1.000
_cell.angle_alpha   90.00
_cell.angle_beta   90.00
_cell.angle_gamma   90.00
#
_symmetry.space_group_name_H-M   'P 1'
#
loop_
_entity.id
_entity.type
_entity.pdbx_description
1 polymer ?
#
loop_
_entity_poly.entity_id
_entity_poly.type
_entity_poly.pdbx_seq_one_letter_code
_entity_poly.pdbx_strand_id
1 'polypeptide(L)'
;ENRIPCGKSDPLNVAKNINVLNDEWAKGKRPQSAAQAAVDYLRYIESATGEGQEDIINFFFFKLLEYANSIASIEISLPGEQEWPNGLFGAKLSRFVLEYPESGTIPQLVVSKLLNKVYEYSSVVVEGGDESVFGTNTTSKKPADIWLEANNTPFNLFEITVKKVDAKRLDDCIQSLHVLNMLDQPVHFICRMPEDVSTLQGVRGGVLNYKGKVFNFLDI
;
A
#
# COMPACT_ATOMS: atom_id res chain seq x y z
N GLU A 1 22.44 6.89 4.35
CA GLU A 1 21.48 7.94 4.73
C GLU A 1 20.62 7.46 5.88
N ASN A 2 20.69 8.16 7.01
CA ASN A 2 19.98 7.86 8.26
C ASN A 2 18.51 8.28 8.13
N ARG A 3 17.71 7.52 7.37
CA ARG A 3 16.28 7.76 7.25
C ARG A 3 15.60 7.44 8.58
N ILE A 4 14.78 8.36 9.07
CA ILE A 4 13.91 8.09 10.21
C ILE A 4 12.94 6.97 9.77
N PRO A 5 12.86 5.84 10.50
CA PRO A 5 12.03 4.70 10.12
C PRO A 5 10.57 4.99 10.48
N CYS A 6 9.99 5.98 9.82
CA CYS A 6 8.63 6.50 10.02
C CYS A 6 7.66 6.07 8.90
N GLY A 7 8.10 5.22 7.98
CA GLY A 7 7.24 4.58 7.00
C GLY A 7 6.15 3.74 7.67
N LYS A 8 5.12 3.40 6.92
CA LYS A 8 3.91 2.79 7.47
C LYS A 8 4.10 1.39 8.07
N SER A 9 5.07 0.61 7.57
CA SER A 9 5.51 -0.67 8.15
C SER A 9 6.76 -0.54 9.02
N ASP A 10 7.32 0.66 9.13
CA ASP A 10 8.53 0.85 9.88
C ASP A 10 8.26 0.78 11.39
N PRO A 11 9.28 0.42 12.18
CA PRO A 11 9.16 0.21 13.61
C PRO A 11 8.46 1.35 14.39
N LEU A 12 8.69 2.62 14.02
CA LEU A 12 8.04 3.75 14.73
C LEU A 12 6.54 3.84 14.47
N ASN A 13 6.06 3.45 13.28
CA ASN A 13 4.62 3.47 13.02
C ASN A 13 3.90 2.26 13.64
N VAL A 14 4.55 1.10 13.67
CA VAL A 14 4.00 -0.14 14.26
C VAL A 14 3.96 -0.08 15.79
N ALA A 15 4.79 0.75 16.42
CA ALA A 15 4.81 0.95 17.86
C ALA A 15 3.51 1.55 18.44
N LYS A 16 2.68 2.22 17.61
CA LYS A 16 1.47 2.94 18.05
C LYS A 16 0.42 2.09 18.79
N ASN A 17 0.41 0.78 18.57
CA ASN A 17 -0.55 -0.16 19.17
C ASN A 17 0.11 -1.15 20.15
N ILE A 18 1.32 -0.84 20.64
CA ILE A 18 2.12 -1.75 21.46
C ILE A 18 2.40 -1.07 22.81
N ASN A 19 2.05 -1.75 23.90
CA ASN A 19 2.20 -1.20 25.25
C ASN A 19 3.63 -1.28 25.80
N VAL A 20 4.48 -2.16 25.26
CA VAL A 20 5.86 -2.36 25.72
C VAL A 20 6.78 -2.53 24.51
N LEU A 21 7.78 -1.65 24.41
CA LEU A 21 8.80 -1.68 23.37
C LEU A 21 10.12 -2.15 23.99
N ASN A 22 10.48 -3.41 23.77
CA ASN A 22 11.69 -4.05 24.33
C ASN A 22 12.47 -4.83 23.25
N ASP A 23 13.58 -5.47 23.62
CA ASP A 23 14.41 -6.23 22.66
C ASP A 23 13.65 -7.37 21.96
N GLU A 24 12.68 -7.99 22.64
CA GLU A 24 11.84 -9.03 22.04
C GLU A 24 10.94 -8.46 20.96
N TRP A 25 10.33 -7.30 21.22
CA TRP A 25 9.59 -6.56 20.21
C TRP A 25 10.47 -6.23 19.01
N ALA A 26 11.69 -5.73 19.24
CA ALA A 26 12.62 -5.34 18.16
C ALA A 26 13.02 -6.52 17.26
N LYS A 27 13.31 -7.69 17.84
CA LYS A 27 13.65 -8.93 17.10
C LYS A 27 12.58 -9.35 16.09
N GLY A 28 11.32 -9.04 16.38
CA GLY A 28 10.19 -9.36 15.50
C GLY A 28 9.95 -8.36 14.36
N LYS A 29 10.74 -7.29 14.24
CA LYS A 29 10.51 -6.21 13.26
C LYS A 29 11.52 -6.19 12.13
N ARG A 30 11.14 -5.53 11.04
CA ARG A 30 11.98 -5.31 9.86
C ARG A 30 11.90 -3.84 9.45
N PRO A 31 13.03 -3.14 9.30
CA PRO A 31 14.38 -3.57 9.69
C PRO A 31 14.52 -3.66 11.22
N GLN A 32 15.12 -4.74 11.71
CA GLN A 32 15.33 -4.95 13.16
C GLN A 32 16.23 -3.87 13.75
N SER A 33 17.24 -3.40 13.02
CA SER A 33 18.17 -2.36 13.47
C SER A 33 17.45 -1.05 13.81
N ALA A 34 16.47 -0.65 13.00
CA ALA A 34 15.63 0.51 13.27
C ALA A 34 14.75 0.31 14.51
N ALA A 35 14.21 -0.90 14.70
CA ALA A 35 13.40 -1.21 15.87
C ALA A 35 14.25 -1.20 17.15
N GLN A 36 15.47 -1.74 17.07
CA GLN A 36 16.42 -1.71 18.17
C GLN A 36 16.81 -0.27 18.52
N ALA A 37 17.08 0.58 17.52
CA ALA A 37 17.38 2.00 17.76
C ALA A 37 16.25 2.73 18.51
N ALA A 38 14.98 2.39 18.23
CA ALA A 38 13.85 2.93 18.97
C ALA A 38 13.82 2.46 20.43
N VAL A 39 14.08 1.17 20.69
CA VAL A 39 14.19 0.62 22.05
C VAL A 39 15.34 1.26 22.82
N ASP A 40 16.51 1.38 22.19
CA ASP A 40 17.69 1.97 22.81
C ASP A 40 17.48 3.46 23.12
N TYR A 41 16.83 4.19 22.22
CA TYR A 41 16.45 5.59 22.43
C TYR A 41 15.52 5.76 23.64
N LEU A 42 14.51 4.90 23.80
CA LEU A 42 13.63 4.91 24.98
C LEU A 42 14.39 4.62 26.27
N ARG A 43 15.31 3.64 26.25
CA ARG A 43 16.20 3.35 27.39
C ARG A 43 17.02 4.58 27.78
N TYR A 44 17.57 5.31 26.80
CA TYR A 44 18.31 6.53 27.07
C TYR A 44 17.43 7.59 27.75
N ILE A 45 16.21 7.80 27.27
CA ILE A 45 15.24 8.73 27.90
C ILE A 45 14.92 8.30 29.34
N GLU A 46 14.63 7.02 29.57
CA GLU A 46 14.26 6.50 30.89
C GLU A 46 15.42 6.54 31.89
N SER A 47 16.65 6.39 31.41
CA SER A 47 17.87 6.44 32.24
C SER A 47 18.35 7.86 32.55
N ALA A 48 17.89 8.86 31.79
CA ALA A 48 18.24 10.27 31.97
C ALA A 48 17.29 10.95 32.98
N THR A 49 17.77 12.00 33.65
CA THR A 49 16.96 12.79 34.61
C THR A 49 17.17 14.28 34.41
N GLY A 50 16.12 15.08 34.61
CA GLY A 50 16.19 16.54 34.51
C GLY A 50 16.47 17.01 33.07
N GLU A 51 17.29 18.04 32.92
CA GLU A 51 17.58 18.68 31.62
C GLU A 51 18.11 17.70 30.56
N GLY A 52 18.93 16.71 30.95
CA GLY A 52 19.46 15.73 30.00
C GLY A 52 18.38 14.84 29.37
N GLN A 53 17.26 14.61 30.06
CA GLN A 53 16.11 13.90 29.50
C GLN A 53 15.37 14.76 28.48
N GLU A 54 15.15 16.04 28.80
CA GLU A 54 14.51 17.00 27.91
C GLU A 54 15.32 17.24 26.63
N ASP A 55 16.64 17.34 26.73
CA ASP A 55 17.55 17.51 25.59
C ASP A 55 17.46 16.36 24.60
N ILE A 56 17.40 15.11 25.09
CA ILE A 56 17.27 13.92 24.23
C ILE A 56 15.94 13.96 23.47
N ILE A 57 14.84 14.27 24.17
CA ILE A 57 13.51 14.40 23.57
C ILE A 57 13.50 15.51 22.52
N ASN A 58 14.02 16.70 22.86
CA ASN A 58 14.09 17.85 21.97
C ASN A 58 14.95 17.55 20.73
N PHE A 59 16.06 16.82 20.89
CA PHE A 59 16.90 16.41 19.78
C PHE A 59 16.14 15.53 18.78
N PHE A 60 15.31 14.58 19.25
CA PHE A 60 14.49 13.77 18.35
C PHE A 60 13.48 14.61 17.56
N PHE A 61 12.78 15.55 18.21
CA PHE A 61 11.87 16.46 17.52
C PHE A 61 12.60 17.39 16.55
N PHE A 62 13.81 17.85 16.90
CA PHE A 62 14.66 18.60 15.99
C PHE A 62 15.01 17.79 14.73
N LYS A 63 15.42 16.53 14.88
CA LYS A 63 15.69 15.64 13.73
C LYS A 63 14.44 15.38 12.89
N LEU A 64 13.27 15.24 13.51
CA LEU A 64 12.00 15.12 12.79
C LEU A 64 11.67 16.39 11.98
N LEU A 65 11.90 17.57 12.57
CA LEU A 65 11.69 18.85 11.89
C LEU A 65 12.66 19.03 10.72
N GLU A 66 13.95 18.73 10.90
CA GLU A 66 14.93 18.73 9.82
C GLU A 66 14.50 17.80 8.67
N TYR A 67 14.02 16.60 9.00
CA TYR A 67 13.53 15.67 8.00
C TYR A 67 12.30 16.20 7.28
N ALA A 68 11.30 16.71 8.01
CA ALA A 68 10.11 17.31 7.41
C ALA A 68 10.46 18.47 6.47
N ASN A 69 11.39 19.34 6.88
CA ASN A 69 11.87 20.44 6.04
C ASN A 69 12.58 19.91 4.78
N SER A 70 13.37 18.83 4.90
CA SER A 70 14.02 18.22 3.73
C SER A 70 13.00 17.69 2.71
N ILE A 71 11.92 17.07 3.18
CA ILE A 71 10.83 16.60 2.31
C ILE A 71 10.08 17.79 1.69
N ALA A 72 9.78 18.83 2.49
CA ALA A 72 9.09 20.03 2.00
C ALA A 72 9.92 20.82 0.98
N SER A 73 11.25 20.68 0.99
CA SER A 73 12.15 21.32 0.02
C SER A 73 12.20 20.61 -1.34
N ILE A 74 11.57 19.44 -1.48
CA ILE A 74 11.51 18.73 -2.76
C ILE A 74 10.59 19.51 -3.72
N GLU A 75 11.19 20.22 -4.66
CA GLU A 75 10.47 20.89 -5.74
C GLU A 75 10.08 19.87 -6.83
N ILE A 76 8.78 19.62 -6.96
CA ILE A 76 8.24 18.83 -8.06
C ILE A 76 7.84 19.80 -9.17
N SER A 77 8.67 19.89 -10.20
CA SER A 77 8.34 20.61 -11.43
C SER A 77 7.51 19.69 -12.33
N LEU A 78 6.25 20.07 -12.55
CA LEU A 78 5.44 19.44 -13.58
C LEU A 78 5.83 20.03 -14.94
N PRO A 79 6.11 19.20 -15.96
CA PRO A 79 6.28 19.72 -17.30
C PRO A 79 4.97 20.41 -17.74
N GLY A 80 5.09 21.60 -18.34
CA GLY A 80 3.94 22.40 -18.76
C GLY A 80 3.11 21.72 -19.86
N GLU A 81 3.76 20.92 -20.71
CA GLU A 81 3.12 20.04 -21.68
C GLU A 81 3.81 18.68 -21.71
N GLN A 82 3.06 17.63 -22.06
CA GLN A 82 3.63 16.31 -22.32
C GLN A 82 4.33 16.32 -23.67
N GLU A 83 5.67 16.41 -23.68
CA GLU A 83 6.46 16.33 -24.91
C GLU A 83 6.63 14.88 -25.40
N TRP A 84 6.36 13.88 -24.57
CA TRP A 84 6.55 12.48 -24.95
C TRP A 84 5.36 11.93 -25.74
N PRO A 85 5.63 11.10 -26.77
CA PRO A 85 4.58 10.27 -27.36
C PRO A 85 3.89 9.41 -26.30
N ASN A 86 2.57 9.24 -26.40
CA ASN A 86 1.76 8.50 -25.43
C ASN A 86 2.31 7.11 -25.09
N GLY A 87 2.83 6.39 -26.08
CA GLY A 87 3.43 5.07 -25.86
C GLY A 87 4.69 5.11 -24.99
N LEU A 88 5.54 6.14 -25.16
CA LEU A 88 6.74 6.32 -24.34
C LEU A 88 6.38 6.74 -22.91
N PHE A 89 5.39 7.62 -22.76
CA PHE A 89 4.89 7.99 -21.44
C PHE A 89 4.29 6.79 -20.70
N GLY A 90 3.44 6.00 -21.37
CA GLY A 90 2.87 4.77 -20.82
C GLY A 90 3.95 3.78 -20.38
N ALA A 91 4.98 3.54 -21.20
CA ALA A 91 6.08 2.66 -20.84
C ALA A 91 6.87 3.16 -19.62
N LYS A 92 7.11 4.47 -19.51
CA LYS A 92 7.78 5.06 -18.34
C LYS A 92 6.91 5.00 -17.08
N LEU A 93 5.61 5.19 -17.21
CA LEU A 93 4.65 5.08 -16.10
C LEU A 93 4.58 3.64 -15.58
N SER A 94 4.44 2.64 -16.47
CA SER A 94 4.46 1.23 -16.08
C SER A 94 5.78 0.86 -15.40
N ARG A 95 6.93 1.28 -15.96
CA ARG A 95 8.23 1.08 -15.32
C ARG A 95 8.31 1.71 -13.93
N PHE A 96 7.82 2.94 -13.77
CA PHE A 96 7.78 3.62 -12.46
C PHE A 96 6.96 2.83 -11.43
N VAL A 97 5.78 2.36 -11.84
CA VAL A 97 4.90 1.53 -10.99
C VAL A 97 5.58 0.23 -10.56
N LEU A 98 6.32 -0.41 -11.46
CA LEU A 98 7.01 -1.68 -11.22
C LEU A 98 8.27 -1.53 -10.36
N GLU A 99 9.07 -0.50 -10.61
CA GLU A 99 10.34 -0.26 -9.90
C GLU A 99 10.15 0.36 -8.51
N TYR A 100 9.10 1.19 -8.36
CA TYR A 100 8.80 1.91 -7.12
C TYR A 100 7.38 1.62 -6.64
N PRO A 101 7.02 0.38 -6.29
CA PRO A 101 5.63 0.06 -6.00
C PRO A 101 5.16 0.51 -4.61
N GLU A 102 6.06 0.89 -3.70
CA GLU A 102 5.74 1.25 -2.30
C GLU A 102 4.73 0.28 -1.64
N SER A 103 5.05 -1.01 -1.66
CA SER A 103 4.18 -2.10 -1.15
C SER A 103 2.79 -2.22 -1.80
N GLY A 104 2.56 -1.56 -2.94
CA GLY A 104 1.28 -1.50 -3.65
C GLY A 104 0.69 -0.08 -3.73
N THR A 105 1.25 0.89 -3.00
CA THR A 105 0.69 2.26 -2.91
C THR A 105 0.71 2.98 -4.25
N ILE A 106 1.85 2.94 -4.93
CA ILE A 106 2.01 3.60 -6.23
C ILE A 106 1.12 2.99 -7.32
N PRO A 107 1.07 1.66 -7.53
CA PRO A 107 0.15 1.08 -8.50
C PRO A 107 -1.33 1.40 -8.19
N GLN A 108 -1.76 1.32 -6.93
CA GLN A 108 -3.13 1.67 -6.57
C GLN A 108 -3.47 3.12 -6.90
N LEU A 109 -2.59 4.05 -6.55
CA LEU A 109 -2.77 5.47 -6.86
C LEU A 109 -2.85 5.73 -8.37
N VAL A 110 -1.96 5.11 -9.15
CA VAL A 110 -1.92 5.27 -10.61
C VAL A 110 -3.18 4.71 -11.25
N VAL A 111 -3.58 3.48 -10.91
CA VAL A 111 -4.80 2.86 -11.43
C VAL A 111 -6.03 3.66 -11.04
N SER A 112 -6.13 4.14 -9.80
CA SER A 112 -7.21 5.03 -9.35
C SER A 112 -7.30 6.28 -10.21
N LYS A 113 -6.18 6.96 -10.46
CA LYS A 113 -6.17 8.18 -11.28
C LYS A 113 -6.58 7.90 -12.72
N LEU A 114 -6.15 6.79 -13.29
CA LEU A 114 -6.55 6.37 -14.64
C LEU A 114 -8.05 6.07 -14.72
N LEU A 115 -8.59 5.30 -13.76
CA LEU A 115 -10.02 5.00 -13.69
C LEU A 115 -10.85 6.27 -13.51
N ASN A 116 -10.45 7.15 -12.60
CA ASN A 116 -11.11 8.45 -12.39
C ASN A 116 -11.15 9.27 -13.68
N LYS A 117 -10.06 9.26 -14.46
CA LYS A 117 -10.02 9.97 -15.74
C LYS A 117 -10.90 9.31 -16.81
N VAL A 118 -10.95 7.97 -16.85
CA VAL A 118 -11.82 7.21 -17.77
C VAL A 118 -13.29 7.48 -17.49
N TYR A 119 -13.67 7.60 -16.22
CA TYR A 119 -15.06 7.74 -15.79
C TYR A 119 -15.49 9.18 -15.47
N GLU A 120 -14.63 10.19 -15.71
CA GLU A 120 -14.82 11.60 -15.34
C GLU A 120 -16.18 12.19 -15.77
N TYR A 121 -16.69 11.77 -16.93
CA TYR A 121 -17.95 12.27 -17.50
C TYR A 121 -19.10 11.25 -17.43
N SER A 122 -18.94 10.21 -16.62
CA SER A 122 -19.94 9.16 -16.44
C SER A 122 -20.63 9.28 -15.07
N SER A 123 -21.67 8.47 -14.84
CA SER A 123 -22.28 8.31 -13.51
C SER A 123 -21.55 7.28 -12.63
N VAL A 124 -20.42 6.74 -13.08
CA VAL A 124 -19.61 5.78 -12.34
C VAL A 124 -18.68 6.51 -11.38
N VAL A 125 -18.69 6.10 -10.11
CA VAL A 125 -17.79 6.60 -9.08
C VAL A 125 -16.66 5.60 -8.87
N VAL A 126 -15.43 6.10 -8.75
CA VAL A 126 -14.24 5.30 -8.43
C VAL A 126 -13.92 5.49 -6.96
N GLU A 127 -13.98 4.41 -6.20
CA GLU A 127 -13.79 4.41 -4.75
C GLU A 127 -12.52 3.65 -4.35
N GLY A 128 -12.01 3.90 -3.15
CA GLY A 128 -10.86 3.18 -2.57
C GLY A 128 -9.47 3.69 -2.96
N GLY A 129 -9.37 4.48 -4.02
CA GLY A 129 -8.10 4.93 -4.58
C GLY A 129 -7.23 5.82 -3.69
N ASP A 130 -7.83 6.63 -2.82
CA ASP A 130 -7.13 7.49 -1.86
C ASP A 130 -6.92 6.80 -0.50
N GLU A 131 -7.32 5.54 -0.40
CA GLU A 131 -7.28 4.80 0.84
C GLU A 131 -5.95 4.05 1.04
N SER A 132 -5.72 3.65 2.28
CA SER A 132 -4.52 2.94 2.71
C SER A 132 -4.40 1.52 2.12
N VAL A 133 -3.35 1.26 1.33
CA VAL A 133 -3.02 -0.08 0.76
C VAL A 133 -2.55 -1.15 1.76
N PHE A 134 -2.40 -0.79 3.04
CA PHE A 134 -1.88 -1.67 4.08
C PHE A 134 -2.98 -2.26 4.99
N GLY A 135 -4.23 -1.82 4.83
CA GLY A 135 -5.36 -2.43 5.51
C GLY A 135 -5.88 -3.58 4.67
N THR A 136 -5.81 -4.82 5.16
CA THR A 136 -6.43 -5.96 4.46
C THR A 136 -7.95 -5.80 4.42
N ASN A 137 -8.61 -6.25 3.36
CA ASN A 137 -10.09 -6.24 3.22
C ASN A 137 -10.80 -6.81 4.46
N THR A 138 -10.18 -7.80 5.10
CA THR A 138 -10.67 -8.47 6.32
C THR A 138 -10.78 -7.51 7.52
N THR A 139 -9.89 -6.53 7.61
CA THR A 139 -9.84 -5.53 8.69
C THR A 139 -10.52 -4.21 8.33
N SER A 140 -10.55 -3.86 7.04
CA SER A 140 -11.08 -2.58 6.56
C SER A 140 -12.57 -2.61 6.22
N LYS A 141 -13.20 -3.81 6.17
CA LYS A 141 -14.59 -4.02 5.72
C LYS A 141 -14.86 -3.51 4.31
N LYS A 142 -13.84 -3.49 3.46
CA LYS A 142 -13.91 -3.04 2.07
C LYS A 142 -14.06 -4.23 1.13
N PRO A 143 -14.72 -4.05 -0.03
CA PRO A 143 -14.86 -5.11 -1.00
C PRO A 143 -13.58 -5.37 -1.81
N ALA A 144 -12.72 -4.37 -1.98
CA ALA A 144 -11.44 -4.44 -2.70
C ALA A 144 -10.58 -3.18 -2.44
N ASP A 145 -9.38 -3.12 -3.01
CA ASP A 145 -8.50 -1.95 -2.97
C ASP A 145 -9.09 -0.75 -3.72
N ILE A 146 -9.70 -1.00 -4.89
CA ILE A 146 -10.48 -0.03 -5.68
C ILE A 146 -11.76 -0.72 -6.15
N TRP A 147 -12.86 0.01 -6.22
CA TRP A 147 -14.08 -0.48 -6.87
C TRP A 147 -14.82 0.60 -7.64
N LEU A 148 -15.65 0.17 -8.59
CA LEU A 148 -16.57 1.04 -9.32
C LEU A 148 -17.95 0.93 -8.73
N GLU A 149 -18.60 2.06 -8.52
CA GLU A 149 -20.00 2.14 -8.13
C GLU A 149 -20.84 2.82 -9.21
N ALA A 150 -22.04 2.28 -9.44
CA ALA A 150 -23.08 2.96 -10.19
C ALA A 150 -24.35 2.93 -9.35
N ASN A 151 -25.01 4.08 -9.16
CA ASN A 151 -26.18 4.20 -8.29
C ASN A 151 -25.92 3.64 -6.87
N ASN A 152 -24.75 3.94 -6.29
CA ASN A 152 -24.30 3.44 -4.98
C ASN A 152 -24.24 1.91 -4.87
N THR A 153 -24.12 1.21 -6.00
CA THR A 153 -23.97 -0.24 -6.05
C THR A 153 -22.60 -0.58 -6.65
N PRO A 154 -21.69 -1.21 -5.88
CA PRO A 154 -20.42 -1.67 -6.43
C PRO A 154 -20.64 -2.78 -7.46
N PHE A 155 -19.94 -2.70 -8.60
CA PHE A 155 -20.09 -3.67 -9.68
C PHE A 155 -18.79 -4.22 -10.28
N ASN A 156 -17.65 -3.56 -10.08
CA ASN A 156 -16.33 -4.07 -10.49
C ASN A 156 -15.34 -3.85 -9.36
N LEU A 157 -14.64 -4.91 -8.96
CA LEU A 157 -13.73 -4.91 -7.83
C LEU A 157 -12.29 -5.13 -8.31
N PHE A 158 -11.36 -4.28 -7.88
CA PHE A 158 -9.95 -4.34 -8.27
C PHE A 158 -9.06 -4.57 -7.05
N GLU A 159 -8.34 -5.68 -7.07
CA GLU A 159 -7.27 -6.00 -6.13
C GLU A 159 -5.94 -5.64 -6.78
N ILE A 160 -5.18 -4.70 -6.20
CA ILE A 160 -3.99 -4.14 -6.84
C ILE A 160 -2.77 -4.56 -6.03
N THR A 161 -1.89 -5.34 -6.65
CA THR A 161 -0.78 -5.88 -5.88
C THR A 161 0.46 -6.22 -6.70
N VAL A 162 1.62 -5.94 -6.10
CA VAL A 162 2.94 -6.44 -6.54
C VAL A 162 3.46 -7.52 -5.59
N LYS A 163 2.57 -8.09 -4.79
CA LYS A 163 2.87 -9.23 -3.93
C LYS A 163 2.25 -10.45 -4.58
N LYS A 164 2.85 -11.60 -4.31
CA LYS A 164 2.32 -12.91 -4.68
C LYS A 164 0.82 -13.01 -4.37
N VAL A 165 0.08 -13.51 -5.35
CA VAL A 165 -1.31 -13.92 -5.23
C VAL A 165 -1.32 -15.44 -5.10
N ASP A 166 -1.68 -15.93 -3.92
CA ASP A 166 -1.77 -17.35 -3.62
C ASP A 166 -3.20 -17.76 -3.23
N ALA A 167 -3.41 -19.06 -3.06
CA ALA A 167 -4.73 -19.60 -2.71
C ALA A 167 -5.28 -19.01 -1.40
N LYS A 168 -4.40 -18.69 -0.44
CA LYS A 168 -4.80 -18.03 0.81
C LYS A 168 -5.37 -16.63 0.53
N ARG A 169 -4.72 -15.86 -0.33
CA ARG A 169 -5.20 -14.52 -0.70
C ARG A 169 -6.54 -14.58 -1.43
N LEU A 170 -6.74 -15.58 -2.29
CA LEU A 170 -8.05 -15.82 -2.92
C LEU A 170 -9.13 -16.21 -1.89
N ASP A 171 -8.77 -17.03 -0.90
CA ASP A 171 -9.67 -17.40 0.21
C ASP A 171 -10.06 -16.18 1.05
N ASP A 172 -9.10 -15.32 1.37
CA ASP A 172 -9.34 -14.07 2.11
C ASP A 172 -10.29 -13.15 1.33
N CYS A 173 -10.12 -13.01 0.00
CA CYS A 173 -11.05 -12.27 -0.85
C CYS A 173 -12.46 -12.86 -0.86
N ILE A 174 -12.60 -14.18 -1.03
CA ILE A 174 -13.90 -14.87 -1.00
C ILE A 174 -14.61 -14.62 0.33
N GLN A 175 -13.87 -14.75 1.44
CA GLN A 175 -14.42 -14.55 2.79
C GLN A 175 -14.92 -13.11 2.97
N SER A 176 -14.12 -12.11 2.59
CA SER A 176 -14.53 -10.69 2.66
C SER A 176 -15.78 -10.42 1.84
N LEU A 177 -15.86 -10.94 0.62
CA LEU A 177 -17.00 -10.74 -0.27
C LEU A 177 -18.25 -11.47 0.21
N HIS A 178 -18.11 -12.65 0.82
CA HIS A 178 -19.24 -13.34 1.45
C HIS A 178 -19.83 -12.51 2.59
N VAL A 179 -19.00 -11.89 3.43
CA VAL A 179 -19.46 -11.02 4.53
C VAL A 179 -20.18 -9.78 4.02
N LEU A 180 -19.76 -9.25 2.87
CA LEU A 180 -20.36 -8.06 2.25
C LEU A 180 -21.54 -8.38 1.31
N ASN A 181 -21.90 -9.65 1.13
CA ASN A 181 -22.90 -10.11 0.16
C ASN A 181 -22.59 -9.68 -1.29
N MET A 182 -21.32 -9.82 -1.69
CA MET A 182 -20.77 -9.39 -2.98
C MET A 182 -20.05 -10.52 -3.72
N LEU A 183 -20.36 -11.78 -3.41
CA LEU A 183 -19.72 -12.94 -4.04
C LEU A 183 -19.92 -12.99 -5.54
N ASP A 184 -21.05 -12.49 -6.05
CA ASP A 184 -21.38 -12.47 -7.46
C ASP A 184 -20.64 -11.38 -8.24
N GLN A 185 -20.01 -10.41 -7.55
CA GLN A 185 -19.29 -9.33 -8.21
C GLN A 185 -17.96 -9.81 -8.79
N PRO A 186 -17.59 -9.39 -10.02
CA PRO A 186 -16.32 -9.73 -10.63
C PRO A 186 -15.15 -9.12 -9.85
N VAL A 187 -14.09 -9.91 -9.69
CA VAL A 187 -12.84 -9.47 -9.06
C VAL A 187 -11.72 -9.53 -10.08
N HIS A 188 -11.01 -8.43 -10.21
CA HIS A 188 -9.88 -8.24 -11.10
C HIS A 188 -8.62 -7.99 -10.27
N PHE A 189 -7.68 -8.92 -10.29
CA PHE A 189 -6.34 -8.69 -9.80
C PHE A 189 -5.54 -7.94 -10.86
N ILE A 190 -5.01 -6.77 -10.50
CA ILE A 190 -4.03 -6.03 -11.29
C ILE A 190 -2.67 -6.27 -10.63
N CYS A 191 -1.85 -7.10 -11.26
CA CYS A 191 -0.60 -7.62 -10.70
C CYS A 191 0.39 -8.03 -11.79
N ARG A 192 1.64 -8.38 -11.43
CA ARG A 192 2.64 -8.76 -12.43
C ARG A 192 2.40 -10.19 -12.91
N MET A 193 2.22 -10.36 -14.21
CA MET A 193 2.04 -11.66 -14.82
C MET A 193 3.29 -12.07 -15.62
N PRO A 194 3.82 -13.29 -15.40
CA PRO A 194 3.29 -14.39 -14.59
C PRO A 194 3.79 -14.42 -13.13
N GLU A 195 4.63 -13.48 -12.71
CA GLU A 195 5.41 -13.56 -11.47
C GLU A 195 4.54 -13.70 -10.22
N ASP A 196 3.55 -12.81 -10.07
CA ASP A 196 2.75 -12.73 -8.85
C ASP A 196 1.71 -13.85 -8.77
N VAL A 197 1.28 -14.41 -9.92
CA VAL A 197 0.32 -15.52 -10.00
C VAL A 197 0.98 -16.90 -10.14
N SER A 198 2.30 -16.96 -10.14
CA SER A 198 3.09 -18.15 -10.49
C SER A 198 2.78 -19.41 -9.67
N THR A 199 2.20 -19.28 -8.48
CA THR A 199 1.81 -20.43 -7.64
C THR A 199 0.37 -20.86 -7.79
N LEU A 200 -0.45 -20.11 -8.53
CA LEU A 200 -1.81 -20.50 -8.85
C LEU A 200 -1.79 -21.49 -10.01
N GLN A 201 -2.40 -22.66 -9.79
CA GLN A 201 -2.59 -23.65 -10.84
C GLN A 201 -3.87 -23.35 -11.61
N GLY A 202 -3.81 -23.39 -12.94
CA GLY A 202 -5.00 -23.30 -13.78
C GLY A 202 -5.40 -21.91 -14.26
N VAL A 203 -4.57 -20.87 -14.05
CA VAL A 203 -4.78 -19.55 -14.68
C VAL A 203 -4.64 -19.71 -16.20
N ARG A 204 -5.69 -19.40 -16.95
CA ARG A 204 -5.71 -19.49 -18.43
C ARG A 204 -6.26 -18.20 -19.01
N GLY A 205 -5.49 -17.55 -19.88
CA GLY A 205 -5.90 -16.30 -20.52
C GLY A 205 -6.24 -15.18 -19.52
N GLY A 206 -5.55 -15.14 -18.37
CA GLY A 206 -5.84 -14.17 -17.30
C GLY A 206 -7.09 -14.51 -16.48
N VAL A 207 -7.62 -15.74 -16.54
CA VAL A 207 -8.81 -16.13 -15.77
C VAL A 207 -8.55 -17.38 -14.94
N LEU A 208 -9.07 -17.41 -13.71
CA LEU A 208 -9.09 -18.57 -12.83
C LEU A 208 -10.48 -18.75 -12.24
N ASN A 209 -11.04 -19.95 -12.34
CA ASN A 209 -12.17 -20.35 -11.50
C ASN A 209 -11.62 -21.05 -10.26
N TYR A 210 -11.81 -20.44 -9.10
CA TYR A 210 -11.35 -20.93 -7.82
C TYR A 210 -12.53 -21.00 -6.84
N LYS A 211 -12.85 -22.22 -6.37
CA LYS A 211 -13.97 -22.49 -5.46
C LYS A 211 -15.32 -21.93 -5.93
N GLY A 212 -15.58 -21.95 -7.24
CA GLY A 212 -16.82 -21.45 -7.83
C GLY A 212 -16.86 -19.95 -8.06
N LYS A 213 -15.81 -19.20 -7.67
CA LYS A 213 -15.65 -17.78 -7.97
C LYS A 213 -14.67 -17.59 -9.13
N VAL A 214 -15.03 -16.69 -10.06
CA VAL A 214 -14.15 -16.29 -11.15
C VAL A 214 -13.29 -15.10 -10.72
N PHE A 215 -11.98 -15.25 -10.87
CA PHE A 215 -10.99 -14.20 -10.73
C PHE A 215 -10.37 -13.89 -12.08
N ASN A 216 -10.31 -12.61 -12.41
CA ASN A 216 -9.60 -12.10 -13.58
C ASN A 216 -8.24 -11.55 -13.15
N PHE A 217 -7.23 -11.67 -13.99
CA PHE A 217 -5.87 -11.19 -13.78
C PHE A 217 -5.47 -10.33 -14.97
N LEU A 218 -5.02 -9.13 -14.68
CA LEU A 218 -4.57 -8.12 -15.63
C LEU A 218 -3.12 -7.77 -15.27
N ASP A 219 -2.28 -7.70 -16.30
CA ASP A 219 -0.87 -7.31 -16.14
C ASP A 219 -0.73 -5.79 -15.97
N ILE A 220 0.31 -5.35 -15.25
CA ILE A 220 0.61 -3.93 -14.95
C ILE A 220 1.61 -3.30 -15.94
#